data_AF-A0A2N5S8A1-F1
#
_entry.id   AF-A0A2N5S8A1-F1
#
_cell.length_a   1.000
_cell.length_b   1.000
_cell.length_c   1.000
_cell.angle_alpha   90.00
_cell.angle_beta   90.00
_cell.angle_gamma   90.00
#
_symmetry.space_group_name_H-M   'P 1'
#
loop_
_entity.id
_entity.type
_entity.pdbx_description
1 polymer ?
#
loop_
_entity_poly.entity_id
_entity_poly.type
_entity_poly.pdbx_seq_one_letter_code
_entity_poly.pdbx_strand_id
1 'polypeptide(L)'
;MRYPPENQLSHRPSILSLIPLAPIVQAAPSAEALAQIQILPNQPFIDISSDTRLASWTRSIHVFPAAFPRSISGSAVHQAVLPTYPRSLDHMSIAKDLRARLSAAEVTTEMDYKNVDEPQLFIAAARYVNPALEFDATGKHHSSDAEKPITLILAHANGFHKETWEPSLAHLILSPAGRKIKEIWALDCVNQGDSAVLNRQNLGLNFDWGDQARDLLQFVLCYLPDDKSSGTSLPVVLPRLECPNPGFLQLDRSPPSNTNEPIDWRHRKLKLIGHSFGGCASLLAATSIPELFHDVILVDPTVRPKHDTEVALATRMAGSAVSRHDQWENRTVALMKFQKNSSFYGRWDPHVLTRYVEHALESSGPVTLKCHKLHEASVFTQAHNRASESYFRFLDLLHTDHRSKDSQERFSPGSPPPSHRFFLILANQRASVTPEETACVFPSAVRMNRPGHLIVQETPMELALLICERLTASKPPAHIERELTYILSKL
;
A
#
# COMPACT_ATOMS: atom_id res chain seq x y z
N MET A 1 29.22 3.16 24.28
CA MET A 1 29.18 2.49 22.96
C MET A 1 29.60 1.05 23.16
N ARG A 2 28.66 0.10 23.07
CA ARG A 2 28.96 -1.34 23.01
C ARG A 2 28.72 -1.79 21.57
N TYR A 3 29.67 -2.52 21.00
CA TYR A 3 29.55 -3.10 19.65
C TYR A 3 28.33 -4.02 19.56
N PRO A 4 27.66 -4.13 18.39
CA PRO A 4 26.56 -5.06 18.20
C PRO A 4 27.05 -6.52 18.16
N PRO A 5 26.21 -7.50 18.54
CA PRO A 5 26.57 -8.91 18.56
C PRO A 5 26.79 -9.49 17.16
N GLU A 6 27.73 -10.45 17.06
CA GLU A 6 28.38 -11.01 15.86
C GLU A 6 27.48 -11.78 14.84
N ASN A 7 26.16 -11.65 14.89
CA ASN A 7 25.23 -12.31 13.93
C ASN A 7 24.38 -11.33 13.09
N GLN A 8 24.79 -10.07 12.98
CA GLN A 8 24.06 -9.06 12.20
C GLN A 8 24.69 -8.82 10.82
N LEU A 9 23.89 -8.98 9.77
CA LEU A 9 24.30 -8.70 8.40
C LEU A 9 24.58 -7.19 8.21
N SER A 10 25.73 -6.87 7.62
CA SER A 10 26.32 -5.52 7.53
C SER A 10 25.61 -4.51 6.61
N HIS A 11 24.41 -4.84 6.11
CA HIS A 11 23.63 -4.06 5.14
C HIS A 11 22.30 -3.55 5.74
N ARG A 12 22.26 -3.27 7.05
CA ARG A 12 21.06 -2.71 7.69
C ARG A 12 21.42 -1.63 8.69
N PRO A 13 20.82 -0.42 8.62
CA PRO A 13 20.92 0.54 9.71
C PRO A 13 20.32 -0.08 10.98
N SER A 14 20.93 0.22 12.12
CA SER A 14 20.63 -0.38 13.43
C SER A 14 19.28 0.05 14.05
N ILE A 15 18.25 0.37 13.27
CA ILE A 15 17.17 1.23 13.78
C ILE A 15 15.86 0.50 14.08
N LEU A 16 15.18 -0.26 13.20
CA LEU A 16 13.97 -1.04 13.57
C LEU A 16 13.62 -2.18 12.56
N SER A 17 13.97 -3.44 12.82
CA SER A 17 13.44 -4.55 12.00
C SER A 17 11.90 -4.60 12.06
N LEU A 18 11.25 -5.04 10.99
CA LEU A 18 9.84 -5.42 11.06
C LEU A 18 9.76 -6.68 11.92
N ILE A 19 8.93 -6.67 12.96
CA ILE A 19 8.76 -7.86 13.80
C ILE A 19 8.09 -8.99 12.99
N PRO A 20 8.41 -10.27 13.28
CA PRO A 20 7.85 -11.41 12.56
C PRO A 20 6.32 -11.40 12.44
N LEU A 21 5.81 -12.08 11.42
CA LEU A 21 4.40 -12.40 11.30
C LEU A 21 4.10 -13.62 12.16
N ALA A 22 3.33 -13.44 13.24
CA ALA A 22 2.88 -14.57 14.03
C ALA A 22 1.98 -15.49 13.17
N PRO A 23 1.99 -16.81 13.40
CA PRO A 23 0.99 -17.70 12.81
C PRO A 23 -0.39 -17.36 13.40
N ILE A 24 -1.10 -16.47 12.72
CA ILE A 24 -2.47 -16.09 13.10
C ILE A 24 -3.37 -17.31 12.93
N VAL A 25 -4.11 -17.67 13.98
CA VAL A 25 -5.24 -18.61 13.91
C VAL A 25 -6.29 -17.99 12.99
N GLN A 26 -6.91 -18.78 12.11
CA GLN A 26 -8.02 -18.30 11.27
C GLN A 26 -9.00 -17.49 12.13
N ALA A 27 -9.10 -16.20 11.84
CA ALA A 27 -9.97 -15.26 12.55
C ALA A 27 -10.90 -14.59 11.55
N ALA A 28 -12.10 -14.26 12.00
CA ALA A 28 -13.09 -13.54 11.24
C ALA A 28 -13.57 -12.33 12.05
N PRO A 29 -13.91 -11.20 11.41
CA PRO A 29 -14.62 -10.13 12.10
C PRO A 29 -15.98 -10.63 12.59
N SER A 30 -16.55 -9.98 13.60
CA SER A 30 -17.89 -10.33 14.08
C SER A 30 -18.93 -10.15 12.97
N ALA A 31 -20.06 -10.87 13.06
CA ALA A 31 -21.14 -10.74 12.09
C ALA A 31 -21.68 -9.30 12.05
N GLU A 32 -21.72 -8.62 13.20
CA GLU A 32 -22.13 -7.22 13.33
C GLU A 32 -21.15 -6.27 12.66
N ALA A 33 -19.83 -6.54 12.72
CA ALA A 33 -18.82 -5.75 12.04
C ALA A 33 -18.90 -5.95 10.52
N LEU A 34 -19.05 -7.20 10.05
CA LEU A 34 -19.20 -7.52 8.63
C LEU A 34 -20.47 -6.90 8.02
N ALA A 35 -21.58 -6.87 8.77
CA ALA A 35 -22.85 -6.28 8.31
C ALA A 35 -22.78 -4.76 8.11
N GLN A 36 -21.76 -4.08 8.65
CA GLN A 36 -21.59 -2.62 8.52
C GLN A 36 -20.82 -2.20 7.26
N ILE A 37 -20.17 -3.14 6.57
CA ILE A 37 -19.47 -2.85 5.32
C ILE A 37 -20.26 -3.38 4.13
N GLN A 38 -20.12 -2.71 2.99
CA GLN A 38 -20.79 -3.12 1.77
C GLN A 38 -20.03 -4.29 1.13
N ILE A 39 -20.48 -5.51 1.42
CA ILE A 39 -19.95 -6.71 0.76
C ILE A 39 -20.50 -6.78 -0.66
N LEU A 40 -19.59 -6.82 -1.64
CA LEU A 40 -19.92 -7.01 -3.05
C LEU A 40 -19.49 -8.41 -3.49
N PRO A 41 -20.42 -9.35 -3.71
CA PRO A 41 -20.10 -10.63 -4.33
C PRO A 41 -20.00 -10.45 -5.85
N ASN A 42 -18.78 -10.60 -6.40
CA ASN A 42 -18.47 -10.71 -7.83
C ASN A 42 -19.36 -9.85 -8.76
N GLN A 43 -19.21 -8.53 -8.70
CA GLN A 43 -19.95 -7.60 -9.55
C GLN A 43 -19.14 -7.22 -10.81
N PRO A 44 -19.77 -7.06 -11.99
CA PRO A 44 -19.08 -6.53 -13.17
C PRO A 44 -18.47 -5.14 -12.90
N PHE A 45 -17.23 -4.90 -13.34
CA PHE A 45 -16.52 -3.65 -13.12
C PHE A 45 -16.87 -2.57 -14.17
N ILE A 46 -18.17 -2.34 -14.40
CA ILE A 46 -18.69 -1.51 -15.50
C ILE A 46 -19.15 -0.11 -15.05
N ASP A 47 -19.11 0.16 -13.75
CA ASP A 47 -19.67 1.37 -13.14
C ASP A 47 -18.70 2.57 -13.15
N ILE A 48 -17.49 2.40 -13.70
CA ILE A 48 -16.51 3.49 -13.89
C ILE A 48 -16.52 4.06 -15.31
N SER A 49 -16.75 3.23 -16.34
CA SER A 49 -16.68 3.63 -17.74
C SER A 49 -17.64 2.80 -18.59
N SER A 50 -18.17 3.42 -19.65
CA SER A 50 -19.04 2.76 -20.62
C SER A 50 -18.30 1.83 -21.58
N ASP A 51 -16.97 1.73 -21.51
CA ASP A 51 -16.19 0.80 -22.32
C ASP A 51 -16.52 -0.66 -21.95
N THR A 52 -17.09 -1.39 -22.91
CA THR A 52 -17.58 -2.76 -22.72
C THR A 52 -16.48 -3.75 -22.37
N ARG A 53 -15.20 -3.44 -22.60
CA ARG A 53 -14.08 -4.31 -22.19
C ARG A 53 -13.96 -4.43 -20.68
N LEU A 54 -14.44 -3.45 -19.91
CA LEU A 54 -14.47 -3.58 -18.44
C LEU A 54 -15.50 -4.61 -17.97
N ALA A 55 -16.50 -4.95 -18.80
CA ALA A 55 -17.49 -5.97 -18.46
C ALA A 55 -16.88 -7.39 -18.35
N SER A 56 -15.69 -7.62 -18.91
CA SER A 56 -14.96 -8.87 -18.71
C SER A 56 -14.23 -8.94 -17.36
N TRP A 57 -14.26 -7.86 -16.57
CA TRP A 57 -13.66 -7.80 -15.24
C TRP A 57 -14.75 -7.82 -14.18
N THR A 58 -14.46 -8.50 -13.08
CA THR A 58 -15.34 -8.56 -11.89
C THR A 58 -14.61 -7.97 -10.69
N ARG A 59 -15.37 -7.29 -9.83
CA ARG A 59 -14.98 -6.69 -8.57
C ARG A 59 -15.63 -7.43 -7.41
N SER A 60 -14.86 -7.76 -6.39
CA SER A 60 -15.37 -8.36 -5.14
C SER A 60 -14.64 -7.81 -3.92
N ILE A 61 -15.32 -7.83 -2.76
CA ILE A 61 -14.74 -7.39 -1.47
C ILE A 61 -14.43 -8.60 -0.59
N HIS A 62 -13.23 -8.61 -0.04
CA HIS A 62 -12.73 -9.66 0.85
C HIS A 62 -12.11 -9.06 2.10
N VAL A 63 -12.04 -9.87 3.16
CA VAL A 63 -11.52 -9.49 4.46
C VAL A 63 -10.55 -10.56 4.93
N PHE A 64 -9.44 -10.14 5.56
CA PHE A 64 -8.48 -11.05 6.18
C PHE A 64 -7.89 -10.43 7.46
N PRO A 65 -7.38 -11.24 8.39
CA PRO A 65 -6.65 -10.76 9.57
C PRO A 65 -5.43 -9.89 9.20
N ALA A 66 -5.35 -8.69 9.79
CA ALA A 66 -4.16 -7.84 9.76
C ALA A 66 -2.97 -8.55 10.43
N ALA A 67 -1.74 -8.12 10.15
CA ALA A 67 -0.54 -8.64 10.78
C ALA A 67 -0.63 -8.52 12.32
N PHE A 68 -0.25 -9.61 12.99
CA PHE A 68 -0.32 -9.76 14.44
C PHE A 68 1.04 -10.20 15.00
N PRO A 69 1.42 -9.75 16.21
CA PRO A 69 0.80 -8.62 16.92
C PRO A 69 1.13 -7.29 16.20
N ARG A 70 0.54 -6.16 16.58
CA ARG A 70 0.93 -4.82 16.13
C ARG A 70 2.29 -4.45 16.73
N SER A 71 3.03 -3.60 16.02
CA SER A 71 4.39 -3.25 16.41
C SER A 71 4.46 -2.30 17.61
N ILE A 72 3.36 -1.60 17.91
CA ILE A 72 3.29 -0.58 18.97
C ILE A 72 2.06 -0.83 19.84
N SER A 73 2.25 -0.83 21.16
CA SER A 73 1.16 -0.97 22.12
C SER A 73 0.12 0.14 21.95
N GLY A 74 -1.16 -0.17 22.16
CA GLY A 74 -2.23 0.79 21.95
C GLY A 74 -2.64 0.99 20.48
N SER A 75 -2.09 0.22 19.54
CA SER A 75 -2.56 0.18 18.14
C SER A 75 -3.82 -0.68 17.99
N ALA A 76 -3.80 -1.87 18.59
CA ALA A 76 -4.98 -2.71 18.79
C ALA A 76 -5.29 -2.75 20.29
N VAL A 77 -6.53 -2.45 20.68
CA VAL A 77 -6.96 -2.40 22.09
C VAL A 77 -8.36 -2.96 22.24
N HIS A 78 -8.62 -3.75 23.28
CA HIS A 78 -9.97 -4.23 23.54
C HIS A 78 -10.89 -3.06 23.92
N GLN A 79 -12.05 -2.95 23.27
CA GLN A 79 -13.05 -1.90 23.55
C GLN A 79 -12.45 -0.48 23.44
N ALA A 80 -11.91 -0.17 22.27
CA ALA A 80 -11.30 1.12 21.97
C ALA A 80 -12.24 2.29 22.27
N VAL A 81 -11.77 3.21 23.12
CA VAL A 81 -12.41 4.49 23.39
C VAL A 81 -11.47 5.60 22.96
N LEU A 82 -11.92 6.41 22.01
CA LEU A 82 -11.16 7.57 21.57
C LEU A 82 -11.18 8.67 22.64
N PRO A 83 -10.06 9.40 22.84
CA PRO A 83 -10.00 10.52 23.75
C PRO A 83 -10.93 11.63 23.28
N THR A 84 -11.63 12.23 24.24
CA THR A 84 -12.44 13.43 24.02
C THR A 84 -11.63 14.67 24.35
N TYR A 85 -11.58 15.63 23.42
CA TYR A 85 -10.89 16.90 23.63
C TYR A 85 -11.90 18.03 23.85
N PRO A 86 -11.60 19.02 24.73
CA PRO A 86 -12.42 20.21 24.86
C PRO A 86 -12.53 20.96 23.53
N ARG A 87 -13.71 21.48 23.19
CA ARG A 87 -13.92 22.25 21.95
C ARG A 87 -13.04 23.50 21.85
N SER A 88 -12.57 24.02 22.99
CA SER A 88 -11.66 25.17 23.07
C SER A 88 -10.20 24.82 22.81
N LEU A 89 -9.83 23.52 22.83
CA LEU A 89 -8.46 23.10 22.62
C LEU A 89 -8.11 23.19 21.14
N ASP A 90 -6.99 23.80 20.83
CA ASP A 90 -6.57 23.96 19.44
C ASP A 90 -6.09 22.62 18.83
N HIS A 91 -6.26 22.49 17.52
CA HIS A 91 -5.94 21.26 16.80
C HIS A 91 -4.43 20.91 16.82
N MET A 92 -3.54 21.88 17.03
CA MET A 92 -2.09 21.60 17.15
C MET A 92 -1.76 20.99 18.51
N SER A 93 -2.42 21.41 19.57
CA SER A 93 -2.29 20.79 20.89
C SER A 93 -2.80 19.34 20.86
N ILE A 94 -3.90 19.07 20.16
CA ILE A 94 -4.39 17.68 19.96
C ILE A 94 -3.36 16.86 19.18
N ALA A 95 -2.82 17.38 18.08
CA ALA A 95 -1.79 16.69 17.30
C ALA A 95 -0.51 16.37 18.11
N LYS A 96 -0.08 17.29 18.98
CA LYS A 96 1.05 17.09 19.88
C LYS A 96 0.77 16.02 20.94
N ASP A 97 -0.45 15.98 21.48
CA ASP A 97 -0.89 14.94 22.42
C ASP A 97 -0.87 13.55 21.74
N LEU A 98 -1.44 13.43 20.53
CA LEU A 98 -1.39 12.19 19.75
C LEU A 98 0.05 11.72 19.53
N ARG A 99 0.96 12.63 19.13
CA ARG A 99 2.38 12.30 18.98
C ARG A 99 3.03 11.89 20.30
N ALA A 100 2.76 12.59 21.39
CA ALA A 100 3.32 12.29 22.71
C ALA A 100 2.91 10.89 23.19
N ARG A 101 1.63 10.51 22.98
CA ARG A 101 1.12 9.16 23.25
C ARG A 101 1.88 8.11 22.46
N LEU A 102 2.07 8.34 21.16
CA LEU A 102 2.78 7.40 20.29
C LEU A 102 4.26 7.27 20.69
N SER A 103 4.92 8.38 21.02
CA SER A 103 6.32 8.37 21.46
C SER A 103 6.54 7.71 22.82
N ALA A 104 5.51 7.70 23.68
CA ALA A 104 5.56 7.03 24.98
C ALA A 104 5.10 5.56 24.93
N ALA A 105 4.60 5.10 23.78
CA ALA A 105 4.09 3.75 23.61
C ALA A 105 5.21 2.72 23.63
N GLU A 106 4.91 1.53 24.15
CA GLU A 106 5.85 0.42 24.17
C GLU A 106 5.94 -0.20 22.77
N VAL A 107 7.17 -0.47 22.33
CA VAL A 107 7.43 -1.14 21.05
C VAL A 107 7.46 -2.64 21.29
N THR A 108 6.61 -3.38 20.58
CA THR A 108 6.60 -4.85 20.62
C THR A 108 7.94 -5.38 20.10
N THR A 109 8.58 -6.25 20.87
CA THR A 109 9.86 -6.85 20.49
C THR A 109 9.67 -8.27 19.94
N GLU A 110 10.70 -8.80 19.29
CA GLU A 110 10.73 -10.20 18.85
C GLU A 110 10.75 -11.24 19.99
N MET A 111 11.06 -10.81 21.23
CA MET A 111 10.96 -11.71 22.39
C MET A 111 9.52 -11.76 22.92
N ASP A 112 8.80 -10.65 22.80
CA ASP A 112 7.50 -10.45 23.44
C ASP A 112 6.32 -10.70 22.50
N TYR A 113 6.53 -10.73 21.18
CA TYR A 113 5.44 -10.79 20.18
C TYR A 113 4.50 -12.00 20.30
N LYS A 114 4.91 -13.07 20.99
CA LYS A 114 4.08 -14.25 21.22
C LYS A 114 3.11 -14.12 22.40
N ASN A 115 3.33 -13.14 23.27
CA ASN A 115 2.62 -12.99 24.55
C ASN A 115 1.86 -11.64 24.64
N VAL A 116 1.59 -10.99 23.50
CA VAL A 116 0.85 -9.73 23.48
C VAL A 116 -0.64 -9.99 23.64
N ASP A 117 -1.26 -9.33 24.61
CA ASP A 117 -2.71 -9.30 24.81
C ASP A 117 -3.32 -8.14 24.03
N GLU A 118 -3.68 -8.39 22.78
CA GLU A 118 -4.38 -7.41 21.93
C GLU A 118 -5.41 -8.11 21.02
N PRO A 119 -6.50 -7.41 20.62
CA PRO A 119 -7.47 -7.97 19.71
C PRO A 119 -6.92 -8.08 18.28
N GLN A 120 -7.39 -9.07 17.52
CA GLN A 120 -7.12 -9.16 16.09
C GLN A 120 -7.81 -8.03 15.32
N LEU A 121 -7.04 -7.26 14.54
CA LEU A 121 -7.55 -6.31 13.56
C LEU A 121 -7.72 -6.98 12.19
N PHE A 122 -8.51 -6.37 11.30
CA PHE A 122 -8.84 -6.91 9.99
C PHE A 122 -8.58 -5.89 8.88
N ILE A 123 -8.24 -6.40 7.70
CA ILE A 123 -8.04 -5.63 6.48
C ILE A 123 -9.14 -6.00 5.50
N ALA A 124 -9.81 -5.00 4.95
CA ALA A 124 -10.67 -5.12 3.79
C ALA A 124 -9.85 -4.90 2.49
N ALA A 125 -10.14 -5.71 1.47
CA ALA A 125 -9.49 -5.64 0.17
C ALA A 125 -10.50 -5.77 -0.96
N ALA A 126 -10.28 -5.02 -2.02
CA ALA A 126 -11.04 -5.06 -3.25
C ALA A 126 -10.22 -5.85 -4.28
N ARG A 127 -10.84 -6.89 -4.82
CA ARG A 127 -10.25 -7.74 -5.85
C ARG A 127 -10.90 -7.42 -7.19
N TYR A 128 -10.07 -7.23 -8.21
CA TYR A 128 -10.50 -7.11 -9.60
C TYR A 128 -9.86 -8.24 -10.39
N VAL A 129 -10.66 -9.05 -11.07
CA VAL A 129 -10.18 -10.21 -11.82
C VAL A 129 -10.87 -10.32 -13.17
N ASN A 130 -10.13 -10.76 -14.18
CA ASN A 130 -10.67 -11.10 -15.50
C ASN A 130 -10.83 -12.62 -15.64
N PRO A 131 -12.06 -13.17 -15.51
CA PRO A 131 -12.29 -14.61 -15.62
C PRO A 131 -12.08 -15.15 -17.04
N ALA A 132 -12.16 -14.30 -18.07
CA ALA A 132 -12.06 -14.74 -19.46
C ALA A 132 -10.62 -15.12 -19.87
N LEU A 133 -9.60 -14.68 -19.12
CA LEU A 133 -8.21 -15.10 -19.32
C LEU A 133 -7.92 -16.52 -18.80
N GLU A 134 -8.93 -17.24 -18.31
CA GLU A 134 -8.79 -18.62 -17.81
C GLU A 134 -8.95 -19.69 -18.90
N PHE A 135 -9.47 -19.33 -20.09
CA PHE A 135 -9.86 -20.28 -21.13
C PHE A 135 -8.85 -20.33 -22.29
N ASP A 136 -7.67 -20.87 -22.03
CA ASP A 136 -6.91 -21.61 -23.04
C ASP A 136 -6.60 -23.03 -22.53
N ALA A 137 -7.64 -23.67 -21.99
CA ALA A 137 -7.65 -25.05 -21.51
C ALA A 137 -7.62 -26.10 -22.64
N THR A 138 -7.20 -25.75 -23.86
CA THR A 138 -6.96 -26.73 -24.93
C THR A 138 -5.59 -27.42 -24.79
N GLY A 139 -4.78 -27.05 -23.80
CA GLY A 139 -3.53 -27.76 -23.48
C GLY A 139 -2.53 -27.82 -24.64
N LYS A 140 -2.68 -26.97 -25.65
CA LYS A 140 -1.79 -26.85 -26.80
C LYS A 140 -1.23 -25.44 -26.92
N HIS A 141 -0.56 -24.99 -25.86
CA HIS A 141 0.57 -24.10 -26.02
C HIS A 141 1.76 -24.69 -25.25
N HIS A 142 2.40 -25.69 -25.87
CA HIS A 142 3.83 -25.92 -25.66
C HIS A 142 4.59 -24.82 -26.42
N SER A 143 4.66 -23.62 -25.82
CA SER A 143 5.85 -22.81 -25.96
C SER A 143 6.42 -22.63 -24.57
N SER A 144 7.73 -22.78 -24.43
CA SER A 144 8.49 -22.44 -23.22
C SER A 144 8.49 -20.93 -22.92
N ASP A 145 7.57 -20.16 -23.52
CA ASP A 145 7.61 -18.70 -23.69
C ASP A 145 6.25 -18.02 -23.40
N ALA A 146 5.25 -18.76 -22.88
CA ALA A 146 4.00 -18.14 -22.43
C ALA A 146 4.28 -17.25 -21.21
N GLU A 147 4.21 -15.94 -21.38
CA GLU A 147 4.52 -14.94 -20.35
C GLU A 147 3.61 -15.14 -19.12
N LYS A 148 4.21 -15.32 -17.93
CA LYS A 148 3.49 -15.59 -16.67
C LYS A 148 2.51 -14.44 -16.32
N PRO A 149 1.33 -14.75 -15.74
CA PRO A 149 0.33 -13.73 -15.42
C PRO A 149 0.83 -12.73 -14.38
N ILE A 150 0.36 -11.48 -14.47
CA ILE A 150 0.67 -10.43 -13.50
C ILE A 150 -0.49 -10.27 -12.50
N THR A 151 -0.15 -10.22 -11.21
CA THR A 151 -1.04 -9.76 -10.14
C THR A 151 -0.49 -8.47 -9.53
N LEU A 152 -1.33 -7.44 -9.46
CA LEU A 152 -1.01 -6.16 -8.84
C LEU A 152 -1.53 -6.11 -7.40
N ILE A 153 -0.70 -5.64 -6.46
CA ILE A 153 -1.08 -5.35 -5.07
C ILE A 153 -0.96 -3.83 -4.85
N LEU A 154 -1.99 -3.19 -4.31
CA LEU A 154 -2.07 -1.73 -4.21
C LEU A 154 -2.27 -1.27 -2.75
N ALA A 155 -1.51 -0.25 -2.36
CA ALA A 155 -1.58 0.43 -1.06
C ALA A 155 -1.88 1.93 -1.25
N HIS A 156 -2.99 2.42 -0.68
CA HIS A 156 -3.43 3.82 -0.82
C HIS A 156 -2.67 4.79 0.12
N ALA A 157 -2.84 6.10 -0.11
CA ALA A 157 -2.34 7.17 0.76
C ALA A 157 -3.21 7.42 2.00
N ASN A 158 -2.76 8.25 2.94
CA ASN A 158 -3.45 8.50 4.20
C ASN A 158 -4.74 9.30 3.97
N GLY A 159 -5.83 8.92 4.65
CA GLY A 159 -7.14 9.54 4.49
C GLY A 159 -7.92 9.05 3.26
N PHE A 160 -7.48 7.95 2.64
CA PHE A 160 -8.09 7.34 1.44
C PHE A 160 -8.48 5.88 1.68
N HIS A 161 -8.96 5.21 0.65
CA HIS A 161 -9.40 3.81 0.69
C HIS A 161 -9.17 3.14 -0.67
N LYS A 162 -9.27 1.81 -0.70
CA LYS A 162 -8.97 0.93 -1.84
C LYS A 162 -9.69 1.29 -3.16
N GLU A 163 -10.91 1.81 -3.10
CA GLU A 163 -11.70 2.18 -4.29
C GLU A 163 -11.23 3.47 -4.97
N THR A 164 -10.40 4.29 -4.31
CA THR A 164 -9.84 5.50 -4.94
C THR A 164 -8.90 5.18 -6.11
N TRP A 165 -8.43 3.94 -6.22
CA TRP A 165 -7.66 3.45 -7.36
C TRP A 165 -8.52 3.16 -8.59
N GLU A 166 -9.82 2.93 -8.44
CA GLU A 166 -10.67 2.40 -9.52
C GLU A 166 -10.61 3.17 -10.84
N PRO A 167 -10.62 4.53 -10.86
CA PRO A 167 -10.46 5.27 -12.11
C PRO A 167 -9.11 5.00 -12.80
N SER A 168 -8.02 4.93 -12.04
CA SER A 168 -6.70 4.57 -12.58
C SER A 168 -6.69 3.12 -13.09
N LEU A 169 -7.34 2.19 -12.36
CA LEU A 169 -7.43 0.80 -12.76
C LEU A 169 -8.23 0.62 -14.05
N ALA A 170 -9.34 1.34 -14.22
CA ALA A 170 -10.11 1.31 -15.46
C ALA A 170 -9.26 1.71 -16.66
N HIS A 171 -8.50 2.82 -16.56
CA HIS A 171 -7.57 3.22 -17.63
C HIS A 171 -6.46 2.18 -17.87
N LEU A 172 -5.90 1.60 -16.80
CA LEU A 172 -4.83 0.61 -16.91
C LEU A 172 -5.32 -0.70 -17.54
N ILE A 173 -6.50 -1.18 -17.16
CA ILE A 173 -7.12 -2.38 -17.73
C ILE A 173 -7.41 -2.19 -19.24
N LEU A 174 -7.83 -0.99 -19.64
CA LEU A 174 -8.12 -0.67 -21.03
C LEU A 174 -6.87 -0.41 -21.89
N SER A 175 -5.71 -0.26 -21.24
CA SER A 175 -4.40 -0.06 -21.88
C SER A 175 -3.79 -1.37 -22.40
N PRO A 176 -2.71 -1.32 -23.21
CA PRO A 176 -1.98 -2.52 -23.63
C PRO A 176 -1.51 -3.42 -22.48
N ALA A 177 -1.18 -2.86 -21.31
CA ALA A 177 -0.77 -3.63 -20.13
C ALA A 177 -1.89 -4.51 -19.58
N GLY A 178 -3.16 -4.13 -19.78
CA GLY A 178 -4.33 -4.89 -19.32
C GLY A 178 -4.39 -6.33 -19.83
N ARG A 179 -3.74 -6.63 -20.97
CA ARG A 179 -3.64 -7.99 -21.51
C ARG A 179 -2.73 -8.91 -20.68
N LYS A 180 -1.81 -8.34 -19.90
CA LYS A 180 -0.86 -9.08 -19.04
C LYS A 180 -1.35 -9.19 -17.60
N ILE A 181 -2.24 -8.29 -17.18
CA ILE A 181 -2.78 -8.24 -15.82
C ILE A 181 -3.97 -9.20 -15.74
N LYS A 182 -3.87 -10.19 -14.84
CA LYS A 182 -4.96 -11.15 -14.59
C LYS A 182 -5.78 -10.74 -13.38
N GLU A 183 -5.13 -10.15 -12.38
CA GLU A 183 -5.73 -9.90 -11.08
C GLU A 183 -5.13 -8.66 -10.41
N ILE A 184 -5.95 -7.92 -9.67
CA ILE A 184 -5.58 -6.70 -8.97
C ILE A 184 -6.20 -6.75 -7.57
N TRP A 185 -5.42 -6.44 -6.54
CA TRP A 185 -5.86 -6.35 -5.16
C TRP A 185 -5.51 -4.97 -4.60
N ALA A 186 -6.53 -4.19 -4.23
CA ALA A 186 -6.36 -2.92 -3.53
C ALA A 186 -6.76 -3.09 -2.06
N LEU A 187 -5.85 -2.79 -1.14
CA LEU A 187 -6.02 -3.04 0.28
C LEU A 187 -6.27 -1.74 1.04
N ASP A 188 -7.23 -1.75 1.96
CA ASP A 188 -7.39 -0.70 2.96
C ASP A 188 -6.31 -0.83 4.05
N CYS A 189 -5.89 0.27 4.65
CA CYS A 189 -5.14 0.26 5.92
C CYS A 189 -6.10 -0.03 7.09
N VAL A 190 -5.61 -0.63 8.20
CA VAL A 190 -6.45 -1.01 9.37
C VAL A 190 -7.39 0.08 9.88
N ASN A 191 -7.01 1.35 9.73
CA ASN A 191 -7.74 2.51 10.22
C ASN A 191 -8.46 3.32 9.14
N GLN A 192 -8.52 2.81 7.91
CA GLN A 192 -9.08 3.50 6.74
C GLN A 192 -10.11 2.62 6.01
N GLY A 193 -10.95 3.26 5.20
CA GLY A 193 -11.97 2.58 4.40
C GLY A 193 -12.87 1.63 5.20
N ASP A 194 -13.11 0.44 4.65
CA ASP A 194 -13.93 -0.59 5.30
C ASP A 194 -13.18 -1.25 6.47
N SER A 195 -11.85 -1.32 6.44
CA SER A 195 -11.07 -1.80 7.58
C SER A 195 -11.32 -0.99 8.85
N ALA A 196 -11.45 0.34 8.74
CA ALA A 196 -11.77 1.20 9.88
C ALA A 196 -13.12 0.81 10.53
N VAL A 197 -14.11 0.48 9.70
CA VAL A 197 -15.44 0.07 10.14
C VAL A 197 -15.36 -1.28 10.84
N LEU A 198 -14.67 -2.25 10.23
CA LEU A 198 -14.47 -3.59 10.80
C LEU A 198 -13.76 -3.54 12.17
N ASN A 199 -12.81 -2.62 12.31
CA ASN A 199 -11.95 -2.52 13.48
C ASN A 199 -12.46 -1.56 14.54
N ARG A 200 -13.59 -0.87 14.34
CA ARG A 200 -14.00 0.29 15.18
C ARG A 200 -13.97 0.02 16.68
N GLN A 201 -14.38 -1.17 17.12
CA GLN A 201 -14.39 -1.54 18.55
C GLN A 201 -13.01 -1.87 19.12
N ASN A 202 -12.02 -2.10 18.27
CA ASN A 202 -10.69 -2.59 18.64
C ASN A 202 -9.54 -1.68 18.18
N LEU A 203 -9.85 -0.61 17.44
CA LEU A 203 -8.88 0.25 16.78
C LEU A 203 -8.39 1.35 17.73
N GLY A 204 -7.19 1.15 18.26
CA GLY A 204 -6.51 2.15 19.09
C GLY A 204 -6.02 3.36 18.29
N LEU A 205 -5.34 4.27 18.98
CA LEU A 205 -4.83 5.50 18.37
C LEU A 205 -3.37 5.41 17.93
N ASN A 206 -2.58 4.54 18.54
CA ASN A 206 -1.18 4.42 18.16
C ASN A 206 -1.09 3.75 16.78
N PHE A 207 -0.11 4.19 16.00
CA PHE A 207 0.02 3.75 14.61
C PHE A 207 1.48 3.75 14.19
N ASP A 208 1.89 2.70 13.49
CA ASP A 208 3.21 2.56 12.88
C ASP A 208 3.05 2.24 11.39
N TRP A 209 3.80 2.92 10.54
CA TRP A 209 3.75 2.66 9.10
C TRP A 209 4.37 1.32 8.72
N GLY A 210 5.30 0.80 9.54
CA GLY A 210 5.89 -0.52 9.34
C GLY A 210 4.84 -1.63 9.45
N ASP A 211 3.80 -1.39 10.23
CA ASP A 211 2.68 -2.29 10.43
C ASP A 211 1.81 -2.43 9.16
N GLN A 212 1.68 -1.37 8.36
CA GLN A 212 1.08 -1.45 7.02
C GLN A 212 1.92 -2.30 6.06
N ALA A 213 3.25 -2.25 6.16
CA ALA A 213 4.13 -3.11 5.38
C ALA A 213 3.94 -4.60 5.76
N ARG A 214 3.77 -4.86 7.07
CA ARG A 214 3.47 -6.18 7.60
C ARG A 214 2.10 -6.67 7.13
N ASP A 215 1.08 -5.80 7.07
CA ASP A 215 -0.25 -6.13 6.53
C ASP A 215 -0.18 -6.55 5.05
N LEU A 216 0.60 -5.84 4.23
CA LEU A 216 0.85 -6.21 2.83
C LEU A 216 1.52 -7.58 2.69
N LEU A 217 2.55 -7.84 3.49
CA LEU A 217 3.26 -9.12 3.47
C LEU A 217 2.40 -10.26 4.04
N GLN A 218 1.61 -10.00 5.09
CA GLN A 218 0.65 -10.96 5.64
C GLN A 218 -0.36 -11.38 4.57
N PHE A 219 -0.87 -10.43 3.79
CA PHE A 219 -1.76 -10.73 2.67
C PHE A 219 -1.06 -11.62 1.64
N VAL A 220 0.08 -11.19 1.11
CA VAL A 220 0.79 -11.92 0.04
C VAL A 220 1.20 -13.32 0.48
N LEU A 221 1.73 -13.45 1.69
CA LEU A 221 2.30 -14.70 2.18
C LEU A 221 1.21 -15.70 2.61
N CYS A 222 0.12 -15.22 3.24
CA CYS A 222 -0.84 -16.08 3.93
C CYS A 222 -2.28 -16.01 3.41
N TYR A 223 -2.67 -15.04 2.56
CA TYR A 223 -4.08 -14.86 2.16
C TYR A 223 -4.29 -14.65 0.67
N LEU A 224 -3.25 -14.35 -0.11
CA LEU A 224 -3.32 -14.24 -1.56
C LEU A 224 -3.59 -15.63 -2.18
N PRO A 225 -4.77 -15.85 -2.80
CA PRO A 225 -5.14 -17.15 -3.36
C PRO A 225 -4.21 -17.62 -4.47
N ASP A 226 -4.10 -18.93 -4.67
CA ASP A 226 -3.37 -19.52 -5.79
C ASP A 226 -3.98 -19.16 -7.16
N ASP A 227 -3.17 -19.18 -8.22
CA ASP A 227 -3.54 -18.63 -9.54
C ASP A 227 -4.62 -19.46 -10.22
N LYS A 228 -4.71 -20.74 -9.82
CA LYS A 228 -5.75 -21.66 -10.24
C LYS A 228 -7.09 -21.41 -9.54
N SER A 229 -7.08 -20.68 -8.43
CA SER A 229 -8.29 -20.30 -7.68
C SER A 229 -8.91 -19.02 -8.22
N SER A 230 -8.28 -18.37 -9.21
CA SER A 230 -8.68 -17.04 -9.68
C SER A 230 -10.09 -16.96 -10.27
N GLY A 231 -10.69 -18.10 -10.65
CA GLY A 231 -12.03 -18.20 -11.23
C GLY A 231 -13.11 -18.73 -10.30
N THR A 232 -12.73 -19.22 -9.12
CA THR A 232 -13.70 -19.64 -8.11
C THR A 232 -14.16 -18.44 -7.28
N SER A 233 -15.46 -18.39 -6.96
CA SER A 233 -15.98 -17.38 -6.03
C SER A 233 -15.26 -17.51 -4.69
N LEU A 234 -14.43 -16.54 -4.36
CA LEU A 234 -13.72 -16.51 -3.09
C LEU A 234 -14.67 -16.12 -1.96
N PRO A 235 -14.49 -16.67 -0.75
CA PRO A 235 -15.30 -16.28 0.40
C PRO A 235 -15.01 -14.83 0.81
N VAL A 236 -15.97 -14.19 1.48
CA VAL A 236 -15.80 -12.84 2.01
C VAL A 236 -14.63 -12.79 3.00
N VAL A 237 -14.59 -13.71 3.97
CA VAL A 237 -13.42 -13.87 4.85
C VAL A 237 -12.46 -14.86 4.20
N LEU A 238 -11.28 -14.39 3.83
CA LEU A 238 -10.30 -15.23 3.15
C LEU A 238 -9.77 -16.32 4.08
N PRO A 239 -9.65 -17.56 3.61
CA PRO A 239 -9.00 -18.61 4.37
C PRO A 239 -7.50 -18.34 4.40
N ARG A 240 -6.89 -18.63 5.55
CA ARG A 240 -5.43 -18.64 5.67
C ARG A 240 -4.87 -19.79 4.84
N LEU A 241 -3.84 -19.48 4.08
CA LEU A 241 -3.07 -20.39 3.26
C LEU A 241 -1.71 -20.65 3.92
N GLU A 242 -1.16 -21.84 3.68
CA GLU A 242 0.23 -22.11 4.04
C GLU A 242 1.17 -21.23 3.20
N CYS A 243 2.19 -20.67 3.85
CA CYS A 243 3.23 -19.90 3.17
C CYS A 243 4.21 -20.89 2.51
N PRO A 244 4.37 -20.89 1.17
CA PRO A 244 5.28 -21.80 0.47
C PRO A 244 6.73 -21.72 0.96
N ASN A 245 7.16 -20.56 1.48
CA ASN A 245 8.45 -20.37 2.12
C ASN A 245 8.27 -19.81 3.54
N PRO A 246 8.16 -20.67 4.57
CA PRO A 246 7.94 -20.24 5.95
C PRO A 246 9.02 -19.30 6.50
N GLY A 247 10.23 -19.33 5.95
CA GLY A 247 11.32 -18.41 6.34
C GLY A 247 10.95 -16.94 6.12
N PHE A 248 10.11 -16.65 5.12
CA PHE A 248 9.62 -15.30 4.84
C PHE A 248 8.73 -14.74 5.95
N LEU A 249 8.13 -15.57 6.79
CA LEU A 249 7.32 -15.09 7.93
C LEU A 249 8.18 -14.41 9.01
N GLN A 250 9.49 -14.65 9.02
CA GLN A 250 10.38 -14.04 10.00
C GLN A 250 10.66 -12.57 9.75
N LEU A 251 10.36 -12.05 8.54
CA LEU A 251 10.58 -10.68 8.07
C LEU A 251 12.00 -10.15 8.30
N ASP A 252 12.61 -9.58 7.26
CA ASP A 252 14.01 -9.14 7.29
C ASP A 252 15.01 -10.30 7.56
N ARG A 253 14.68 -11.41 8.22
CA ARG A 253 15.65 -12.45 8.60
C ARG A 253 15.93 -13.49 7.51
N SER A 254 15.15 -13.47 6.44
CA SER A 254 15.33 -14.35 5.29
C SER A 254 16.74 -14.15 4.73
N PRO A 255 17.56 -15.21 4.55
CA PRO A 255 18.80 -15.06 3.82
C PRO A 255 18.47 -14.50 2.43
N PRO A 256 19.25 -13.52 1.92
CA PRO A 256 19.08 -13.08 0.53
C PRO A 256 19.23 -14.30 -0.37
N SER A 257 18.38 -14.42 -1.41
CA SER A 257 18.56 -15.54 -2.31
C SER A 257 19.83 -15.38 -3.11
N ASN A 258 20.35 -16.51 -3.56
CA ASN A 258 21.55 -16.55 -4.39
C ASN A 258 21.27 -16.02 -5.81
N THR A 259 20.03 -15.68 -6.14
CA THR A 259 19.64 -15.15 -7.45
C THR A 259 19.19 -13.71 -7.35
N ASN A 260 19.64 -12.87 -8.27
CA ASN A 260 19.11 -11.50 -8.44
C ASN A 260 17.74 -11.48 -9.13
N GLU A 261 17.05 -12.61 -9.24
CA GLU A 261 15.77 -12.73 -9.93
C GLU A 261 14.60 -12.75 -8.94
N PRO A 262 13.49 -12.08 -9.26
CA PRO A 262 12.30 -12.17 -8.44
C PRO A 262 11.72 -13.58 -8.52
N ILE A 263 11.15 -14.06 -7.42
CA ILE A 263 10.46 -15.34 -7.41
C ILE A 263 9.07 -15.22 -8.02
N ASP A 264 8.65 -16.24 -8.76
CA ASP A 264 7.26 -16.39 -9.16
C ASP A 264 6.45 -16.89 -7.96
N TRP A 265 5.76 -15.97 -7.30
CA TRP A 265 4.95 -16.30 -6.14
C TRP A 265 3.64 -16.95 -6.57
N ARG A 266 3.36 -18.17 -6.07
CA ARG A 266 2.12 -18.91 -6.40
C ARG A 266 1.80 -18.89 -7.91
N HIS A 267 2.83 -19.18 -8.71
CA HIS A 267 2.83 -19.26 -10.18
C HIS A 267 2.57 -17.95 -10.96
N ARG A 268 2.80 -16.78 -10.35
CA ARG A 268 2.60 -15.48 -11.03
C ARG A 268 3.66 -14.45 -10.69
N LYS A 269 3.72 -13.41 -11.52
CA LYS A 269 4.55 -12.24 -11.27
C LYS A 269 3.80 -11.26 -10.37
N LEU A 270 4.29 -11.04 -9.16
CA LEU A 270 3.72 -10.04 -8.25
C LEU A 270 4.35 -8.68 -8.49
N LYS A 271 3.51 -7.66 -8.53
CA LYS A 271 3.94 -6.26 -8.59
C LYS A 271 3.22 -5.45 -7.51
N LEU A 272 3.96 -4.60 -6.83
CA LEU A 272 3.47 -3.80 -5.72
C LEU A 272 3.40 -2.32 -6.13
N ILE A 273 2.29 -1.65 -5.82
CA ILE A 273 2.08 -0.24 -6.11
C ILE A 273 1.66 0.47 -4.83
N GLY A 274 2.37 1.52 -4.44
CA GLY A 274 2.05 2.26 -3.21
C GLY A 274 2.11 3.76 -3.41
N HIS A 275 1.13 4.49 -2.86
CA HIS A 275 1.06 5.96 -2.91
C HIS A 275 1.35 6.60 -1.55
N SER A 276 2.14 7.67 -1.50
CA SER A 276 2.42 8.44 -0.27
C SER A 276 2.97 7.56 0.87
N PHE A 277 2.30 7.50 2.03
CA PHE A 277 2.66 6.59 3.12
C PHE A 277 2.50 5.11 2.73
N GLY A 278 1.53 4.77 1.88
CA GLY A 278 1.40 3.43 1.28
C GLY A 278 2.59 3.09 0.38
N GLY A 279 3.23 4.10 -0.23
CA GLY A 279 4.51 3.97 -0.93
C GLY A 279 5.68 3.67 0.02
N CYS A 280 5.75 4.36 1.17
CA CYS A 280 6.72 4.04 2.22
C CYS A 280 6.54 2.59 2.74
N ALA A 281 5.31 2.19 3.05
CA ALA A 281 5.00 0.83 3.49
C ALA A 281 5.34 -0.21 2.41
N SER A 282 5.10 0.11 1.14
CA SER A 282 5.45 -0.75 0.02
C SER A 282 6.97 -0.93 -0.13
N LEU A 283 7.75 0.14 0.06
CA LEU A 283 9.21 0.08 0.05
C LEU A 283 9.76 -0.73 1.23
N LEU A 284 9.18 -0.60 2.43
CA LEU A 284 9.52 -1.44 3.58
C LEU A 284 9.21 -2.91 3.31
N ALA A 285 8.04 -3.22 2.76
CA ALA A 285 7.65 -4.59 2.42
C ALA A 285 8.60 -5.21 1.39
N ALA A 286 8.89 -4.48 0.31
CA ALA A 286 9.76 -4.93 -0.76
C ALA A 286 11.22 -5.10 -0.32
N THR A 287 11.72 -4.23 0.57
CA THR A 287 13.10 -4.37 1.11
C THR A 287 13.20 -5.44 2.19
N SER A 288 12.08 -5.80 2.84
CA SER A 288 12.03 -6.91 3.79
C SER A 288 12.19 -8.28 3.12
N ILE A 289 11.62 -8.43 1.92
CA ILE A 289 11.75 -9.62 1.08
C ILE A 289 12.05 -9.20 -0.38
N PRO A 290 13.31 -8.85 -0.70
CA PRO A 290 13.68 -8.30 -2.02
C PRO A 290 13.35 -9.20 -3.20
N GLU A 291 13.27 -10.50 -2.98
CA GLU A 291 12.94 -11.52 -3.97
C GLU A 291 11.46 -11.49 -4.41
N LEU A 292 10.56 -10.99 -3.57
CA LEU A 292 9.13 -11.30 -3.67
C LEU A 292 8.42 -10.60 -4.84
N PHE A 293 8.83 -9.38 -5.16
CA PHE A 293 8.16 -8.54 -6.15
C PHE A 293 9.01 -8.38 -7.41
N HIS A 294 8.37 -8.56 -8.56
CA HIS A 294 8.96 -8.35 -9.89
C HIS A 294 9.09 -6.87 -10.24
N ASP A 295 8.15 -6.04 -9.78
CA ASP A 295 8.21 -4.58 -9.87
C ASP A 295 7.61 -3.96 -8.61
N VAL A 296 8.18 -2.83 -8.20
CA VAL A 296 7.68 -2.00 -7.10
C VAL A 296 7.53 -0.58 -7.62
N ILE A 297 6.29 -0.15 -7.82
CA ILE A 297 5.95 1.18 -8.35
C ILE A 297 5.56 2.08 -7.18
N LEU A 298 6.35 3.13 -6.94
CA LEU A 298 6.15 4.06 -5.84
C LEU A 298 5.62 5.38 -6.39
N VAL A 299 4.39 5.73 -6.02
CA VAL A 299 3.72 6.96 -6.43
C VAL A 299 3.92 8.00 -5.33
N ASP A 300 4.74 9.01 -5.60
CA ASP A 300 5.12 10.10 -4.71
C ASP A 300 5.27 9.67 -3.23
N PRO A 301 6.15 8.69 -2.94
CA PRO A 301 6.20 8.03 -1.63
C PRO A 301 6.79 8.96 -0.56
N THR A 302 6.32 8.82 0.67
CA THR A 302 6.90 9.56 1.81
C THR A 302 8.15 8.85 2.33
N VAL A 303 9.27 9.04 1.63
CA VAL A 303 10.58 8.42 1.89
C VAL A 303 11.64 9.53 1.88
N ARG A 304 12.45 9.67 2.93
CA ARG A 304 13.38 10.81 3.12
C ARG A 304 14.59 10.43 3.97
N PRO A 305 15.77 11.04 3.83
CA PRO A 305 16.97 10.69 4.60
C PRO A 305 17.02 11.18 6.06
N LYS A 306 16.20 12.19 6.44
CA LYS A 306 16.28 12.86 7.75
C LYS A 306 14.92 12.99 8.42
N HIS A 307 14.91 12.90 9.76
CA HIS A 307 13.72 12.96 10.60
C HIS A 307 13.36 14.37 11.13
N ASP A 308 14.31 15.27 11.37
CA ASP A 308 14.02 16.50 12.14
C ASP A 308 13.06 17.47 11.42
N THR A 309 13.11 17.54 10.09
CA THR A 309 12.17 18.31 9.27
C THR A 309 10.78 17.65 9.17
N GLU A 310 10.66 16.38 9.55
CA GLU A 310 9.43 15.59 9.52
C GLU A 310 8.47 16.03 10.61
N VAL A 311 8.96 16.25 11.84
CA VAL A 311 8.09 16.39 13.04
C VAL A 311 7.16 17.59 12.98
N ALA A 312 7.67 18.76 12.56
CA ALA A 312 6.84 19.97 12.50
C ALA A 312 5.80 19.88 11.38
N LEU A 313 6.16 19.35 10.22
CA LEU A 313 5.24 19.12 9.10
C LEU A 313 4.20 18.06 9.45
N ALA A 314 4.64 16.93 10.00
CA ALA A 314 3.81 15.85 10.53
C ALA A 314 2.76 16.37 11.53
N THR A 315 3.19 17.16 12.52
CA THR A 315 2.29 17.75 13.52
C THR A 315 1.26 18.69 12.86
N ARG A 316 1.68 19.48 11.87
CA ARG A 316 0.77 20.35 11.11
C ARG A 316 -0.26 19.55 10.31
N MET A 317 0.17 18.48 9.64
CA MET A 317 -0.72 17.59 8.88
C MET A 317 -1.69 16.86 9.81
N ALA A 318 -1.22 16.38 10.96
CA ALA A 318 -2.05 15.77 11.99
C ALA A 318 -3.15 16.73 12.47
N GLY A 319 -2.83 17.98 12.81
CA GLY A 319 -3.89 18.91 13.22
C GLY A 319 -4.77 19.39 12.07
N SER A 320 -4.30 19.33 10.83
CA SER A 320 -5.17 19.51 9.66
C SER A 320 -6.20 18.37 9.57
N ALA A 321 -5.78 17.12 9.80
CA ALA A 321 -6.69 15.98 9.92
C ALA A 321 -7.68 16.14 11.08
N VAL A 322 -7.21 16.54 12.28
CA VAL A 322 -8.08 16.83 13.45
C VAL A 322 -9.12 17.91 13.13
N SER A 323 -8.78 18.88 12.29
CA SER A 323 -9.70 19.96 11.89
C SER A 323 -10.75 19.57 10.86
N ARG A 324 -10.65 18.35 10.30
CA ARG A 324 -11.54 17.92 9.22
C ARG A 324 -12.98 17.87 9.69
N HIS A 325 -13.83 18.40 8.83
CA HIS A 325 -15.25 18.13 8.89
C HIS A 325 -15.50 16.70 8.45
N ASP A 326 -16.20 15.95 9.29
CA ASP A 326 -16.34 14.49 9.20
C ASP A 326 -17.80 14.03 9.15
N GLN A 327 -18.78 14.94 9.15
CA GLN A 327 -20.21 14.62 9.16
C GLN A 327 -21.01 15.50 8.21
N TRP A 328 -21.97 14.93 7.48
CA TRP A 328 -22.85 15.64 6.55
C TRP A 328 -24.27 15.09 6.62
N GLU A 329 -25.25 15.84 6.10
CA GLU A 329 -26.65 15.41 6.04
C GLU A 329 -26.85 14.17 5.17
N ASN A 330 -26.14 14.08 4.04
CA ASN A 330 -26.15 12.95 3.11
C ASN A 330 -24.95 13.03 2.16
N ARG A 331 -24.73 11.97 1.36
CA ARG A 331 -23.63 11.87 0.39
C ARG A 331 -23.65 12.97 -0.66
N THR A 332 -24.83 13.39 -1.13
CA THR A 332 -24.97 14.46 -2.13
C THR A 332 -24.46 15.80 -1.59
N VAL A 333 -24.84 16.16 -0.36
CA VAL A 333 -24.35 17.39 0.30
C VAL A 333 -22.85 17.32 0.54
N ALA A 334 -22.32 16.16 0.94
CA ALA A 334 -20.88 15.94 1.08
C ALA A 334 -20.14 16.18 -0.25
N LEU A 335 -20.61 15.56 -1.35
CA LEU A 335 -20.05 15.72 -2.69
C LEU A 335 -20.01 17.19 -3.12
N MET A 336 -21.13 17.92 -2.97
CA MET A 336 -21.17 19.34 -3.31
C MET A 336 -20.16 20.17 -2.50
N LYS A 337 -19.97 19.84 -1.21
CA LYS A 337 -19.02 20.54 -0.35
C LYS A 337 -17.57 20.26 -0.76
N PHE A 338 -17.24 19.03 -1.13
CA PHE A 338 -15.92 18.69 -1.66
C PHE A 338 -15.68 19.38 -3.01
N GLN A 339 -16.63 19.34 -3.95
CA GLN A 339 -16.52 20.00 -5.25
C GLN A 339 -16.32 21.52 -5.12
N LYS A 340 -16.97 22.18 -4.15
CA LYS A 340 -16.80 23.61 -3.88
C LYS A 340 -15.42 23.97 -3.31
N ASN A 341 -14.69 23.01 -2.74
CA ASN A 341 -13.33 23.22 -2.26
C ASN A 341 -12.35 23.16 -3.45
N SER A 342 -12.29 24.24 -4.22
CA SER A 342 -11.51 24.32 -5.47
C SER A 342 -10.00 24.20 -5.28
N SER A 343 -9.48 24.46 -4.07
CA SER A 343 -8.04 24.44 -3.80
C SER A 343 -7.48 23.05 -3.50
N PHE A 344 -8.30 22.13 -2.97
CA PHE A 344 -7.87 20.77 -2.62
C PHE A 344 -8.64 19.70 -3.41
N TYR A 345 -9.93 19.51 -3.10
CA TYR A 345 -10.74 18.44 -3.70
C TYR A 345 -11.19 18.75 -5.14
N GLY A 346 -11.37 20.03 -5.48
CA GLY A 346 -11.75 20.45 -6.83
C GLY A 346 -10.66 20.24 -7.89
N ARG A 347 -9.45 19.85 -7.48
CA ARG A 347 -8.37 19.43 -8.38
C ARG A 347 -8.44 17.94 -8.75
N TRP A 348 -9.25 17.16 -8.04
CA TRP A 348 -9.33 15.72 -8.26
C TRP A 348 -10.11 15.42 -9.53
N ASP A 349 -9.79 14.28 -10.14
CA ASP A 349 -10.61 13.70 -11.18
C ASP A 349 -12.05 13.47 -10.63
N PRO A 350 -13.09 13.86 -11.39
CA PRO A 350 -14.48 13.73 -10.92
C PRO A 350 -14.89 12.30 -10.58
N HIS A 351 -14.37 11.28 -11.26
CA HIS A 351 -14.68 9.89 -10.97
C HIS A 351 -14.00 9.46 -9.66
N VAL A 352 -12.76 9.89 -9.41
CA VAL A 352 -12.08 9.61 -8.14
C VAL A 352 -12.81 10.28 -6.97
N LEU A 353 -13.22 11.54 -7.13
CA LEU A 353 -13.97 12.23 -6.10
C LEU A 353 -15.33 11.57 -5.82
N THR A 354 -16.02 11.11 -6.86
CA THR A 354 -17.28 10.37 -6.72
C THR A 354 -17.06 9.09 -5.92
N ARG A 355 -16.05 8.29 -6.29
CA ARG A 355 -15.69 7.08 -5.53
C ARG A 355 -15.29 7.36 -4.09
N TYR A 356 -14.56 8.45 -3.87
CA TYR A 356 -14.22 8.87 -2.52
C TYR A 356 -15.47 9.10 -1.67
N VAL A 357 -16.44 9.86 -2.17
CA VAL A 357 -17.67 10.16 -1.41
C VAL A 357 -18.55 8.91 -1.22
N GLU A 358 -18.63 8.05 -2.23
CA GLU A 358 -19.40 6.81 -2.17
C GLU A 358 -18.89 5.87 -1.05
N HIS A 359 -17.57 5.69 -0.99
CA HIS A 359 -16.95 4.64 -0.17
C HIS A 359 -16.27 5.14 1.11
N ALA A 360 -15.88 6.42 1.22
CA ALA A 360 -15.32 6.98 2.45
C ALA A 360 -16.39 7.27 3.51
N LEU A 361 -17.67 7.29 3.13
CA LEU A 361 -18.79 7.62 4.01
C LEU A 361 -19.62 6.40 4.37
N GLU A 362 -20.07 6.34 5.61
CA GLU A 362 -21.01 5.32 6.12
C GLU A 362 -22.36 5.93 6.53
N SER A 363 -23.33 5.08 6.91
CA SER A 363 -24.73 5.41 7.20
C SER A 363 -25.61 5.69 5.96
N SER A 364 -26.92 5.45 6.12
CA SER A 364 -27.97 5.79 5.16
C SER A 364 -28.70 7.11 5.49
N GLY A 365 -28.49 7.65 6.70
CA GLY A 365 -28.99 8.96 7.14
C GLY A 365 -27.88 10.02 7.08
N PRO A 366 -27.74 10.88 8.11
CA PRO A 366 -26.54 11.68 8.29
C PRO A 366 -25.30 10.78 8.17
N VAL A 367 -24.41 11.17 7.27
CA VAL A 367 -23.24 10.39 6.90
C VAL A 367 -22.01 10.90 7.61
N THR A 368 -21.10 9.99 7.96
CA THR A 368 -19.82 10.30 8.60
C THR A 368 -18.69 9.62 7.86
N LEU A 369 -17.47 10.15 7.98
CA LEU A 369 -16.27 9.46 7.50
C LEU A 369 -16.09 8.12 8.22
N LYS A 370 -15.83 7.05 7.47
CA LYS A 370 -15.43 5.73 8.00
C LYS A 370 -14.11 5.81 8.77
N CYS A 371 -13.15 6.54 8.21
CA CYS A 371 -11.89 6.87 8.89
C CYS A 371 -12.14 8.04 9.85
N HIS A 372 -12.06 7.78 11.15
CA HIS A 372 -12.20 8.85 12.13
C HIS A 372 -11.01 9.81 12.05
N LYS A 373 -11.26 11.12 12.15
CA LYS A 373 -10.22 12.16 11.99
C LYS A 373 -9.02 12.03 12.93
N LEU A 374 -9.21 11.50 14.14
CA LEU A 374 -8.10 11.23 15.06
C LEU A 374 -7.24 10.04 14.60
N HIS A 375 -7.84 9.05 13.95
CA HIS A 375 -7.09 7.94 13.34
C HIS A 375 -6.33 8.41 12.10
N GLU A 376 -6.94 9.24 11.24
CA GLU A 376 -6.23 9.89 10.12
C GLU A 376 -5.05 10.75 10.63
N ALA A 377 -5.28 11.50 11.72
CA ALA A 377 -4.25 12.31 12.36
C ALA A 377 -3.12 11.45 12.94
N SER A 378 -3.42 10.31 13.56
CA SER A 378 -2.39 9.48 14.19
C SER A 378 -1.39 8.92 13.19
N VAL A 379 -1.80 8.64 11.94
CA VAL A 379 -0.90 8.25 10.85
C VAL A 379 0.18 9.31 10.61
N PHE A 380 -0.16 10.61 10.71
CA PHE A 380 0.83 11.68 10.56
C PHE A 380 1.75 11.80 11.78
N THR A 381 1.37 11.30 12.95
CA THR A 381 2.16 11.48 14.18
C THR A 381 3.28 10.48 14.39
N GLN A 382 3.42 9.51 13.47
CA GLN A 382 4.54 8.58 13.30
C GLN A 382 5.86 9.04 13.96
N ALA A 383 6.28 8.34 15.01
CA ALA A 383 7.48 8.66 15.80
C ALA A 383 8.66 7.70 15.54
N HIS A 384 8.45 6.67 14.72
CA HIS A 384 9.36 5.52 14.58
C HIS A 384 10.22 5.56 13.31
N ASN A 385 10.48 6.74 12.75
CA ASN A 385 11.43 6.95 11.64
C ASN A 385 11.26 6.09 10.37
N ARG A 386 10.09 5.47 10.12
CA ARG A 386 9.82 4.59 8.97
C ARG A 386 10.12 5.22 7.60
N ALA A 387 9.93 6.53 7.45
CA ALA A 387 10.30 7.27 6.23
C ALA A 387 11.82 7.30 5.99
N SER A 388 12.61 7.44 7.06
CA SER A 388 14.09 7.37 7.01
C SER A 388 14.58 5.93 6.91
N GLU A 389 13.95 5.02 7.64
CA GLU A 389 14.28 3.61 7.59
C GLU A 389 14.09 3.01 6.19
N SER A 390 12.96 3.28 5.54
CA SER A 390 12.71 2.83 4.17
C SER A 390 13.73 3.38 3.17
N TYR A 391 14.17 4.62 3.35
CA TYR A 391 15.26 5.22 2.56
C TYR A 391 16.57 4.45 2.73
N PHE A 392 17.01 4.25 3.97
CA PHE A 392 18.29 3.57 4.22
C PHE A 392 18.27 2.08 3.88
N ARG A 393 17.15 1.38 4.09
CA ARG A 393 16.97 -0.01 3.62
C ARG A 393 17.13 -0.11 2.09
N PHE A 394 16.60 0.87 1.36
CA PHE A 394 16.75 0.91 -0.10
C PHE A 394 18.20 1.23 -0.52
N LEU A 395 18.88 2.15 0.17
CA LEU A 395 20.30 2.42 -0.07
C LEU A 395 21.17 1.18 0.16
N ASP A 396 20.89 0.40 1.20
CA ASP A 396 21.64 -0.82 1.47
C ASP A 396 21.44 -1.89 0.40
N LEU A 397 20.23 -1.99 -0.16
CA LEU A 397 19.95 -2.83 -1.32
C LEU A 397 20.81 -2.39 -2.52
N LEU A 398 20.88 -1.08 -2.80
CA LEU A 398 21.74 -0.53 -3.87
C LEU A 398 23.23 -0.82 -3.63
N HIS A 399 23.73 -0.63 -2.41
CA HIS A 399 25.13 -0.89 -2.08
C HIS A 399 25.50 -2.38 -2.18
N THR A 400 24.57 -3.27 -1.83
CA THR A 400 24.75 -4.72 -2.00
C THR A 400 24.88 -5.08 -3.48
N ASP A 401 24.07 -4.45 -4.35
CA ASP A 401 24.18 -4.59 -5.80
C ASP A 401 25.57 -4.15 -6.31
N HIS A 402 26.13 -3.07 -5.76
CA HIS A 402 27.47 -2.60 -6.14
C HIS A 402 28.61 -3.50 -5.67
N ARG A 403 28.56 -4.02 -4.43
CA ARG A 403 29.59 -4.94 -3.89
C ARG A 403 29.58 -6.29 -4.61
N SER A 404 28.42 -6.74 -5.08
CA SER A 404 28.28 -8.00 -5.82
C SER A 404 29.06 -8.03 -7.14
N LYS A 405 29.33 -6.87 -7.76
CA LYS A 405 30.08 -6.76 -9.02
C LYS A 405 31.56 -7.17 -8.90
N ASP A 406 32.18 -7.05 -7.73
CA ASP A 406 33.56 -7.50 -7.48
C ASP A 406 33.65 -9.01 -7.18
N SER A 407 32.51 -9.70 -7.06
CA SER A 407 32.41 -11.15 -6.83
C SER A 407 31.70 -11.83 -8.00
N GLN A 408 32.40 -11.93 -9.14
CA GLN A 408 31.92 -12.51 -10.41
C GLN A 408 31.46 -13.99 -10.34
N GLU A 409 31.50 -14.66 -9.18
CA GLU A 409 31.27 -16.10 -9.07
C GLU A 409 29.88 -16.50 -8.53
N ARG A 410 29.04 -15.58 -8.04
CA ARG A 410 27.78 -15.95 -7.35
C ARG A 410 26.47 -15.81 -8.14
N PHE A 411 26.45 -15.19 -9.31
CA PHE A 411 25.19 -14.82 -9.97
C PHE A 411 25.12 -15.26 -11.44
N SER A 412 23.92 -15.63 -11.88
CA SER A 412 23.65 -15.97 -13.28
C SER A 412 24.00 -14.79 -14.20
N PRO A 413 24.78 -15.00 -15.28
CA PRO A 413 25.10 -13.95 -16.24
C PRO A 413 23.83 -13.43 -16.94
N GLY A 414 23.46 -12.17 -16.71
CA GLY A 414 22.43 -11.46 -17.50
C GLY A 414 21.23 -10.89 -16.76
N SER A 415 21.01 -11.24 -15.48
CA SER A 415 19.86 -10.73 -14.72
C SER A 415 20.13 -9.34 -14.14
N PRO A 416 19.21 -8.35 -14.28
CA PRO A 416 19.41 -7.01 -13.73
C PRO A 416 19.39 -7.04 -12.19
N PRO A 417 20.05 -6.08 -11.51
CA PRO A 417 20.06 -6.02 -10.06
C PRO A 417 18.65 -5.86 -9.46
N PRO A 418 18.38 -6.38 -8.24
CA PRO A 418 17.11 -6.19 -7.53
C PRO A 418 16.61 -4.74 -7.50
N SER A 419 17.51 -3.77 -7.35
CA SER A 419 17.16 -2.34 -7.37
C SER A 419 16.48 -1.85 -8.65
N HIS A 420 16.69 -2.50 -9.80
CA HIS A 420 16.10 -2.09 -11.08
C HIS A 420 14.60 -2.37 -11.17
N ARG A 421 14.05 -3.11 -10.21
CA ARG A 421 12.61 -3.41 -10.09
C ARG A 421 11.83 -2.23 -9.51
N PHE A 422 12.51 -1.24 -8.91
CA PHE A 422 11.89 -0.09 -8.29
C PHE A 422 11.69 1.03 -9.32
N PHE A 423 10.46 1.51 -9.45
CA PHE A 423 10.09 2.60 -10.33
C PHE A 423 9.38 3.69 -9.55
N LEU A 424 9.93 4.90 -9.60
CA LEU A 424 9.46 6.05 -8.85
C LEU A 424 8.68 7.01 -9.75
N ILE A 425 7.44 7.34 -9.38
CA ILE A 425 6.60 8.33 -10.06
C ILE A 425 6.43 9.52 -9.12
N LEU A 426 6.98 10.68 -9.49
CA LEU A 426 7.00 11.88 -8.65
C LEU A 426 5.94 12.87 -9.10
N ALA A 427 5.34 13.56 -8.13
CA ALA A 427 4.50 14.72 -8.41
C ALA A 427 5.34 15.89 -8.93
N ASN A 428 4.69 16.99 -9.25
CA ASN A 428 5.40 18.20 -9.68
C ASN A 428 6.40 18.68 -8.62
N GLN A 429 7.44 19.38 -9.09
CA GLN A 429 8.57 19.83 -8.29
C GLN A 429 8.20 20.57 -7.00
N ARG A 430 7.07 21.30 -6.99
CA ARG A 430 6.64 22.12 -5.85
C ARG A 430 5.77 21.36 -4.85
N ALA A 431 5.22 20.22 -5.25
CA ALA A 431 4.22 19.51 -4.47
C ALA A 431 4.64 18.10 -4.05
N SER A 432 5.69 17.54 -4.67
CA SER A 432 6.20 16.22 -4.31
C SER A 432 6.63 16.16 -2.85
N VAL A 433 6.19 15.11 -2.14
CA VAL A 433 6.62 14.86 -0.76
C VAL A 433 7.97 14.14 -0.69
N THR A 434 8.39 13.51 -1.79
CA THR A 434 9.68 12.85 -1.93
C THR A 434 10.75 13.90 -2.26
N PRO A 435 11.80 14.05 -1.42
CA PRO A 435 12.92 14.95 -1.72
C PRO A 435 13.66 14.59 -3.00
N GLU A 436 14.28 15.58 -3.65
CA GLU A 436 15.20 15.33 -4.77
C GLU A 436 16.37 14.42 -4.38
N GLU A 437 16.92 14.60 -3.18
CA GLU A 437 17.98 13.72 -2.64
C GLU A 437 17.52 12.26 -2.53
N THR A 438 16.22 12.03 -2.32
CA THR A 438 15.66 10.67 -2.36
C THR A 438 15.40 10.22 -3.78
N ALA A 439 14.87 11.08 -4.65
CA ALA A 439 14.60 10.73 -6.03
C ALA A 439 15.88 10.32 -6.80
N CYS A 440 17.00 11.00 -6.55
CA CYS A 440 18.24 10.79 -7.29
C CYS A 440 18.92 9.44 -7.04
N VAL A 441 18.53 8.72 -5.99
CA VAL A 441 19.08 7.38 -5.70
C VAL A 441 18.29 6.26 -6.38
N PHE A 442 17.11 6.54 -6.96
CA PHE A 442 16.33 5.54 -7.67
C PHE A 442 16.88 5.33 -9.09
N PRO A 443 17.16 4.08 -9.51
CA PRO A 443 17.63 3.80 -10.88
C PRO A 443 16.64 4.20 -11.98
N SER A 444 15.35 4.22 -11.64
CA SER A 444 14.25 4.52 -12.55
C SER A 444 13.23 5.41 -11.86
N ALA A 445 13.14 6.66 -12.30
CA ALA A 445 12.19 7.65 -11.81
C ALA A 445 11.61 8.45 -12.97
N VAL A 446 10.39 8.96 -12.81
CA VAL A 446 9.72 9.90 -13.70
C VAL A 446 9.04 10.99 -12.88
N ARG A 447 9.09 12.23 -13.35
CA ARG A 447 8.41 13.37 -12.71
C ARG A 447 7.26 13.86 -13.56
N MET A 448 6.10 14.03 -12.93
CA MET A 448 4.91 14.59 -13.55
C MET A 448 4.89 16.11 -13.42
N ASN A 449 4.51 16.82 -14.48
CA ASN A 449 4.58 18.29 -14.51
C ASN A 449 3.40 18.97 -13.80
N ARG A 450 2.22 18.33 -13.81
CA ARG A 450 0.95 18.93 -13.38
C ARG A 450 0.46 18.51 -12.00
N PRO A 451 0.27 17.22 -11.70
CA PRO A 451 -0.39 16.82 -10.45
C PRO A 451 0.43 17.22 -9.23
N GLY A 452 -0.29 17.53 -8.15
CA GLY A 452 0.26 17.60 -6.81
C GLY A 452 0.61 16.21 -6.26
N HIS A 453 0.90 16.16 -4.96
CA HIS A 453 1.18 14.90 -4.25
C HIS A 453 0.12 13.81 -4.47
N LEU A 454 -1.13 14.20 -4.65
CA LEU A 454 -2.27 13.30 -4.80
C LEU A 454 -2.45 12.82 -6.25
N ILE A 455 -1.39 12.26 -6.85
CA ILE A 455 -1.36 11.83 -8.26
C ILE A 455 -2.51 10.87 -8.60
N VAL A 456 -2.78 9.90 -7.71
CA VAL A 456 -3.88 8.92 -7.89
C VAL A 456 -5.23 9.60 -8.01
N GLN A 457 -5.43 10.69 -7.24
CA GLN A 457 -6.68 11.44 -7.21
C GLN A 457 -6.77 12.51 -8.28
N GLU A 458 -5.67 13.19 -8.59
CA GLU A 458 -5.64 14.33 -9.52
C GLU A 458 -5.55 13.90 -10.98
N THR A 459 -4.81 12.83 -11.28
CA THR A 459 -4.48 12.44 -12.67
C THR A 459 -4.47 10.92 -12.87
N PRO A 460 -5.60 10.22 -12.63
CA PRO A 460 -5.67 8.76 -12.69
C PRO A 460 -5.30 8.18 -14.07
N MET A 461 -5.67 8.86 -15.15
CA MET A 461 -5.34 8.44 -16.51
C MET A 461 -3.84 8.51 -16.79
N GLU A 462 -3.19 9.64 -16.48
CA GLU A 462 -1.74 9.81 -16.70
C GLU A 462 -0.94 8.80 -15.86
N LEU A 463 -1.37 8.55 -14.61
CA LEU A 463 -0.78 7.52 -13.76
C LEU A 463 -0.89 6.12 -14.41
N ALA A 464 -2.07 5.76 -14.91
CA ALA A 464 -2.28 4.48 -15.58
C ALA A 464 -1.38 4.31 -16.81
N LEU A 465 -1.13 5.38 -17.58
CA LEU A 465 -0.23 5.34 -18.73
C LEU A 465 1.23 5.09 -18.33
N LEU A 466 1.72 5.75 -17.27
CA LEU A 466 3.08 5.52 -16.75
C LEU A 466 3.25 4.10 -16.21
N ILE A 467 2.24 3.56 -15.53
CA ILE A 467 2.23 2.16 -15.09
C ILE A 467 2.24 1.24 -16.33
N CYS A 468 1.39 1.51 -17.34
CA CYS A 468 1.35 0.73 -18.56
C CYS A 468 2.72 0.69 -19.27
N GLU A 469 3.40 1.82 -19.40
CA GLU A 469 4.74 1.90 -19.99
C GLU A 469 5.71 1.01 -19.21
N ARG A 470 5.73 1.11 -17.87
CA ARG A 470 6.59 0.26 -17.04
C ARG A 470 6.28 -1.23 -17.19
N LEU A 471 5.01 -1.61 -17.28
CA LEU A 471 4.58 -3.01 -17.38
C LEU A 471 4.82 -3.62 -18.77
N THR A 472 4.95 -2.80 -19.82
CA THR A 472 5.10 -3.24 -21.21
C THR A 472 6.52 -3.05 -21.76
N ALA A 473 7.37 -2.29 -21.08
CA ALA A 473 8.74 -2.05 -21.48
C ALA A 473 9.57 -3.35 -21.59
N SER A 474 10.28 -3.52 -22.70
CA SER A 474 11.16 -4.68 -22.94
C SER A 474 12.51 -4.58 -22.21
N LYS A 475 12.85 -3.41 -21.68
CA LYS A 475 14.05 -3.13 -20.85
C LYS A 475 13.66 -2.10 -19.77
N PRO A 476 14.24 -2.16 -18.55
CA PRO A 476 13.98 -1.17 -17.53
C PRO A 476 14.40 0.22 -18.06
N PRO A 477 13.51 1.23 -18.01
CA PRO A 477 13.86 2.57 -18.45
C PRO A 477 14.99 3.13 -17.57
N ALA A 478 16.14 3.44 -18.17
CA ALA A 478 17.22 4.19 -17.54
C ALA A 478 16.71 5.60 -17.18
N HIS A 479 17.05 6.12 -16.00
CA HIS A 479 16.73 7.46 -15.46
C HIS A 479 16.01 8.38 -16.46
N ILE A 480 14.69 8.47 -16.34
CA ILE A 480 13.84 9.23 -17.26
C ILE A 480 13.44 10.55 -16.60
N GLU A 481 14.26 11.58 -16.76
CA GLU A 481 13.69 12.94 -16.86
C GLU A 481 13.14 13.08 -18.29
N ARG A 482 11.95 12.52 -18.54
CA ARG A 482 11.19 12.85 -19.75
C ARG A 482 9.96 13.62 -19.35
N GLU A 483 9.73 14.72 -20.05
CA GLU A 483 8.46 15.42 -19.97
C GLU A 483 7.32 14.48 -20.40
N LEU A 484 6.22 14.45 -19.65
CA LEU A 484 5.00 13.73 -20.00
C LEU A 484 4.53 14.02 -21.44
N THR A 485 4.75 15.25 -21.93
CA THR A 485 4.46 15.66 -23.31
C THR A 485 5.15 14.77 -24.34
N TYR A 486 6.37 14.31 -24.05
CA TYR A 486 7.13 13.41 -24.92
C TYR A 486 6.54 11.98 -24.91
N ILE A 487 6.04 11.50 -23.77
CA ILE A 487 5.46 10.16 -23.62
C ILE A 487 4.10 10.08 -24.32
N LEU A 488 3.24 11.09 -24.11
CA LEU A 488 1.92 11.19 -24.74
C LEU A 488 1.98 11.35 -26.27
N SER A 489 3.11 11.83 -26.83
CA SER A 489 3.28 11.92 -28.29
C SER A 489 3.63 10.58 -28.96
N LYS A 490 3.91 9.52 -28.19
CA LYS A 490 4.30 8.19 -28.69
C LYS A 490 3.25 7.10 -28.46
N LEU A 491 2.20 7.41 -27.70
CA LEU A 491 1.02 6.57 -27.47
C LEU A 491 -0.12 7.07 -28.35
#